data_AF-R6DTI2-F1
#
_entry.id   AF-R6DTI2-F1
#
_cell.length_a   1.000
_cell.length_b   1.000
_cell.length_c   1.000
_cell.angle_alpha   90.00
_cell.angle_beta   90.00
_cell.angle_gamma   90.00
#
_symmetry.space_group_name_H-M   'P 1'
#
loop_
_entity.id
_entity.type
_entity.pdbx_description
1 polymer ?
#
loop_
_entity_poly.entity_id
_entity_poly.type
_entity_poly.pdbx_seq_one_letter_code
_entity_poly.pdbx_strand_id
1 'polypeptide(L)'
;MRKTTRTKKGFTIMEMLIVVAIIAVLAAILIPTFNGALHKAKAAADIANVRAYYAELQTEYLLTGKYRDEYTDNMTFSKTIVFSDGSEYDLQVGTYGILRITTALEQGKSGKEGYSITYECDKGDHTLTL
;
A
#
# COMPACT_ATOMS: atom_id res chain seq x y z
N MET A 1 -46.61 31.53 -42.16
CA MET A 1 -45.33 30.97 -41.66
C MET A 1 -44.84 31.80 -40.48
N ARG A 2 -44.94 31.28 -39.25
CA ARG A 2 -44.56 32.01 -38.02
C ARG A 2 -43.11 31.61 -37.66
N LYS A 3 -42.14 32.49 -37.86
CA LYS A 3 -40.73 32.27 -37.48
C LYS A 3 -40.60 32.40 -35.95
N THR A 4 -40.43 31.29 -35.26
CA THR A 4 -40.01 31.26 -33.85
C THR A 4 -38.54 31.64 -33.74
N THR A 5 -38.25 32.88 -33.36
CA THR A 5 -36.91 33.32 -32.99
C THR A 5 -36.52 32.70 -31.65
N ARG A 6 -35.62 31.70 -31.67
CA ARG A 6 -35.04 31.16 -30.44
C ARG A 6 -34.13 32.24 -29.81
N THR A 7 -34.56 32.83 -28.71
CA THR A 7 -33.71 33.68 -27.88
C THR A 7 -32.59 32.82 -27.30
N LYS A 8 -31.36 32.98 -27.81
CA LYS A 8 -30.19 32.38 -27.18
C LYS A 8 -29.90 33.16 -25.89
N LYS A 9 -30.24 32.58 -24.74
CA LYS A 9 -29.78 33.10 -23.44
C LYS A 9 -28.28 32.82 -23.35
N GLY A 10 -27.45 33.86 -23.35
CA GLY A 10 -26.02 33.76 -23.10
C GLY A 10 -25.75 33.60 -21.60
N PHE A 11 -24.70 32.87 -21.26
CA PHE A 11 -24.24 32.72 -19.88
C PHE A 11 -23.66 34.05 -19.40
N THR A 12 -24.06 34.54 -18.23
CA THR A 12 -23.48 35.78 -17.70
C THR A 12 -22.11 35.51 -17.09
N ILE A 13 -21.19 36.47 -17.23
CA ILE A 13 -19.86 36.37 -16.62
C ILE A 13 -19.99 36.24 -15.09
N MET A 14 -20.95 36.94 -14.49
CA MET A 14 -21.26 36.88 -13.06
C MET A 14 -21.68 35.47 -12.60
N GLU A 15 -22.50 34.76 -13.38
CA GLU A 15 -22.88 33.37 -13.06
C GLU A 15 -21.66 32.45 -13.07
N MET A 16 -20.74 32.61 -14.02
CA MET A 16 -19.50 31.82 -14.02
C MET A 16 -18.56 32.18 -12.86
N LEU A 17 -18.47 33.46 -12.48
CA LEU A 17 -17.61 33.92 -11.38
C LEU A 17 -18.05 33.34 -10.02
N ILE A 18 -19.35 33.31 -9.74
CA ILE A 18 -19.86 32.75 -8.48
C ILE A 18 -19.62 31.23 -8.44
N VAL A 19 -19.79 30.54 -9.57
CA VAL A 19 -19.57 29.09 -9.66
C VAL A 19 -18.13 28.72 -9.36
N VAL A 20 -17.15 29.39 -9.98
CA VAL A 20 -15.73 29.10 -9.71
C VAL A 20 -15.34 29.45 -8.27
N ALA A 21 -15.92 30.50 -7.68
CA ALA A 21 -15.68 30.86 -6.30
C ALA A 21 -16.14 29.75 -5.33
N ILE A 22 -17.31 29.17 -5.56
CA ILE A 22 -17.82 28.06 -4.73
C ILE A 22 -16.97 26.79 -4.94
N ILE A 23 -16.62 26.45 -6.18
CA ILE A 23 -15.76 25.29 -6.48
C ILE A 23 -14.38 25.44 -5.79
N ALA A 24 -13.81 26.64 -5.78
CA ALA A 24 -12.53 26.91 -5.12
C ALA A 24 -12.58 26.63 -3.60
N VAL A 25 -13.66 27.05 -2.92
CA VAL A 25 -13.85 26.79 -1.49
C VAL A 25 -14.02 25.28 -1.22
N LEU A 26 -14.79 24.58 -2.05
CA LEU A 26 -14.97 23.13 -1.92
C LEU A 26 -13.65 22.37 -2.15
N ALA A 27 -12.90 22.73 -3.20
CA ALA A 27 -11.62 22.11 -3.52
C ALA A 27 -10.58 22.30 -2.41
N ALA A 28 -10.57 23.46 -1.74
CA ALA A 28 -9.63 23.77 -0.67
C ALA A 28 -9.75 22.79 0.53
N ILE A 29 -10.95 22.32 0.84
CA ILE A 29 -11.19 21.35 1.94
C ILE A 29 -11.06 19.91 1.43
N LEU A 30 -11.46 19.66 0.18
CA LEU A 30 -11.52 18.33 -0.39
C LEU A 30 -10.13 17.73 -0.72
N ILE A 31 -9.19 18.53 -1.23
CA ILE A 31 -7.86 18.03 -1.62
C ILE A 31 -7.07 17.43 -0.43
N PRO A 32 -6.89 18.12 0.72
CA PRO A 32 -6.11 17.57 1.82
C PRO A 32 -6.76 16.32 2.44
N THR A 33 -8.09 16.32 2.55
CA THR A 33 -8.85 15.18 3.11
C THR A 33 -8.76 13.96 2.20
N PHE A 34 -8.91 14.16 0.89
CA PHE A 34 -8.79 13.09 -0.10
C PHE A 34 -7.37 12.50 -0.14
N ASN A 35 -6.33 13.33 -0.09
CA ASN A 35 -4.93 12.85 -0.06
C ASN A 35 -4.63 11.98 1.16
N GLY A 36 -5.18 12.33 2.33
CA GLY A 36 -5.06 11.51 3.54
C GLY A 36 -5.77 10.17 3.41
N ALA A 37 -7.00 10.16 2.87
CA ALA A 37 -7.76 8.94 2.65
C ALA A 37 -7.08 8.02 1.61
N LEU A 38 -6.57 8.59 0.51
CA LEU A 38 -5.80 7.85 -0.48
C LEU A 38 -4.57 7.21 0.13
N HIS A 39 -3.80 7.93 0.93
CA HIS A 39 -2.61 7.38 1.57
C HIS A 39 -2.94 6.18 2.47
N LYS A 40 -4.01 6.26 3.27
CA LYS A 40 -4.48 5.15 4.10
C LYS A 40 -4.92 3.94 3.28
N ALA A 41 -5.61 4.17 2.16
CA ALA A 41 -6.01 3.09 1.25
C ALA A 41 -4.78 2.38 0.65
N LYS A 42 -3.75 3.15 0.28
CA LYS A 42 -2.48 2.60 -0.22
C LYS A 42 -1.76 1.78 0.85
N ALA A 43 -1.63 2.30 2.06
CA ALA A 43 -0.99 1.57 3.16
C ALA A 43 -1.74 0.27 3.50
N ALA A 44 -3.08 0.28 3.47
CA ALA A 44 -3.89 -0.91 3.67
C ALA A 44 -3.68 -1.97 2.57
N ALA A 45 -3.55 -1.54 1.30
CA ALA A 45 -3.24 -2.43 0.19
C ALA A 45 -1.84 -3.05 0.33
N ASP A 46 -0.85 -2.22 0.67
CA ASP A 46 0.52 -2.65 0.93
C ASP A 46 0.57 -3.70 2.06
N ILE A 47 -0.09 -3.43 3.19
CA ILE A 47 -0.24 -4.38 4.30
C ILE A 47 -0.89 -5.70 3.86
N ALA A 48 -1.94 -5.64 3.04
CA ALA A 48 -2.61 -6.84 2.54
C ALA A 48 -1.68 -7.70 1.67
N ASN A 49 -0.90 -7.06 0.78
CA ASN A 49 0.07 -7.75 -0.06
C ASN A 49 1.23 -8.35 0.75
N VAL A 50 1.75 -7.61 1.74
CA VAL A 50 2.78 -8.11 2.66
C VAL A 50 2.27 -9.35 3.44
N ARG A 51 1.01 -9.35 3.88
CA ARG A 51 0.40 -10.52 4.53
C ARG A 51 0.25 -11.70 3.58
N ALA A 52 -0.16 -11.46 2.33
CA ALA A 52 -0.25 -12.50 1.32
C ALA A 52 1.12 -13.12 1.05
N TYR A 53 2.16 -12.29 0.94
CA TYR A 53 3.53 -12.74 0.76
C TYR A 53 4.04 -13.56 1.95
N TYR A 54 3.75 -13.14 3.18
CA TYR A 54 4.08 -13.92 4.38
C TYR A 54 3.45 -15.31 4.36
N ALA A 55 2.17 -15.39 4.01
CA ALA A 55 1.45 -16.67 3.92
C ALA A 55 2.02 -17.57 2.80
N GLU A 56 2.45 -16.98 1.68
CA GLU A 56 3.12 -17.71 0.62
C GLU A 56 4.45 -18.30 1.09
N LEU A 57 5.31 -17.50 1.74
CA LEU A 57 6.59 -17.98 2.28
C LEU A 57 6.41 -19.12 3.29
N GLN A 58 5.39 -19.03 4.15
CA GLN A 58 5.03 -20.12 5.05
C GLN A 58 4.57 -21.37 4.30
N THR A 59 3.74 -21.20 3.27
CA THR A 59 3.23 -22.31 2.46
C THR A 59 4.36 -22.99 1.68
N GLU A 60 5.27 -22.22 1.10
CA GLU A 60 6.45 -22.74 0.40
C GLU A 60 7.33 -23.57 1.34
N TYR A 61 7.53 -23.12 2.58
CA TYR A 61 8.23 -23.90 3.59
C TYR A 61 7.48 -25.20 3.94
N LEU A 62 6.15 -25.15 4.09
CA LEU A 62 5.36 -26.35 4.37
C LEU A 62 5.42 -27.38 3.23
N LEU A 63 5.54 -26.93 1.98
CA LEU A 63 5.61 -27.81 0.79
C LEU A 63 7.02 -28.36 0.54
N THR A 64 8.05 -27.54 0.71
CA THR A 64 9.44 -27.88 0.33
C THR A 64 10.31 -28.29 1.52
N GLY A 65 9.92 -27.91 2.73
CA GLY A 65 10.73 -28.03 3.94
C GLY A 65 11.95 -27.11 3.97
N LYS A 66 12.07 -26.15 3.03
CA LYS A 66 13.23 -25.27 2.89
C LYS A 66 12.83 -23.80 3.01
N TYR A 67 13.70 -23.02 3.65
CA TYR A 67 13.62 -21.57 3.62
C TYR A 67 14.32 -21.03 2.37
N ARG A 68 13.94 -19.83 1.93
CA ARG A 68 14.63 -19.13 0.85
C ARG A 68 15.96 -18.60 1.39
N ASP A 69 17.06 -18.96 0.73
CA ASP A 69 18.43 -18.60 1.13
C ASP A 69 18.70 -17.09 1.07
N GLU A 70 17.87 -16.34 0.35
CA GLU A 70 17.89 -14.88 0.28
C GLU A 70 17.66 -14.22 1.64
N TYR A 71 16.89 -14.86 2.54
CA TYR A 71 16.55 -14.31 3.84
C TYR A 71 17.40 -14.89 4.94
N THR A 72 18.14 -14.02 5.62
CA THR A 72 19.07 -14.35 6.71
C THR A 72 18.50 -13.90 8.05
N ASP A 73 19.30 -14.04 9.11
CA ASP A 73 19.01 -13.51 10.44
C ASP A 73 19.04 -11.98 10.51
N ASN A 74 19.53 -11.31 9.45
CA ASN A 74 19.51 -9.86 9.34
C ASN A 74 18.24 -9.36 8.63
N MET A 75 17.61 -8.35 9.24
CA MET A 75 16.48 -7.65 8.64
C MET A 75 16.90 -6.98 7.33
N THR A 76 16.30 -7.41 6.24
CA THR A 76 16.49 -6.80 4.92
C THR A 76 15.25 -6.01 4.55
N PHE A 77 15.39 -4.71 4.35
CA PHE A 77 14.29 -3.83 3.94
C PHE A 77 14.23 -3.72 2.43
N SER A 78 13.05 -3.97 1.87
CA SER A 78 12.74 -3.81 0.45
C SER A 78 11.44 -3.03 0.26
N LYS A 79 11.30 -2.43 -0.91
CA LYS A 79 10.04 -1.82 -1.37
C LYS A 79 9.28 -2.74 -2.32
N THR A 80 9.97 -3.70 -2.95
CA THR A 80 9.43 -4.57 -3.98
C THR A 80 9.31 -5.98 -3.43
N ILE A 81 8.09 -6.52 -3.44
CA ILE A 81 7.80 -7.92 -3.12
C ILE A 81 7.97 -8.73 -4.41
N VAL A 82 8.69 -9.85 -4.32
CA VAL A 82 8.82 -10.83 -5.40
C VAL A 82 8.15 -12.13 -4.95
N PHE A 83 6.97 -12.39 -5.48
CA PHE A 83 6.20 -13.60 -5.22
C PHE A 83 6.88 -14.83 -5.83
N SER A 84 6.52 -16.03 -5.40
CA SER A 84 7.18 -17.26 -5.87
C SER A 84 6.79 -17.62 -7.31
N ASP A 85 5.76 -16.99 -7.88
CA ASP A 85 5.42 -17.05 -9.30
C ASP A 85 6.27 -16.10 -10.19
N GLY A 86 7.14 -15.28 -9.57
CA GLY A 86 7.97 -14.28 -10.24
C GLY A 86 7.28 -12.95 -10.50
N SER A 87 6.03 -12.77 -10.06
CA SER A 87 5.38 -11.46 -10.10
C SER A 87 6.01 -10.51 -9.08
N GLU A 88 6.09 -9.24 -9.47
CA GLU A 88 6.65 -8.18 -8.64
C GLU A 88 5.56 -7.19 -8.24
N TYR A 89 5.57 -6.77 -6.98
CA TYR A 89 4.70 -5.73 -6.47
C TYR A 89 5.51 -4.67 -5.72
N ASP A 90 5.50 -3.45 -6.24
CA ASP A 90 6.06 -2.29 -5.57
C ASP A 90 5.08 -1.72 -4.54
N LEU A 91 5.50 -1.69 -3.28
CA LEU A 91 4.75 -1.01 -2.22
C LEU A 91 4.60 0.47 -2.56
N GLN A 92 3.40 0.99 -2.34
CA GLN A 92 3.06 2.34 -2.75
C GLN A 92 3.51 3.40 -1.76
N VAL A 93 3.46 3.10 -0.46
CA VAL A 93 3.65 4.10 0.61
C VAL A 93 4.44 3.58 1.82
N GLY A 94 5.22 2.52 1.64
CA GLY A 94 6.07 1.98 2.71
C GLY A 94 7.14 1.02 2.22
N THR A 95 7.82 0.42 3.18
CA THR A 95 8.80 -0.67 2.97
C THR A 95 8.46 -1.84 3.88
N TYR A 96 8.92 -3.03 3.49
CA TYR A 96 8.84 -4.21 4.33
C TYR A 96 10.24 -4.76 4.62
N GLY A 97 10.46 -5.18 5.85
CA GLY A 97 11.61 -5.92 6.33
C GLY A 97 11.27 -7.40 6.47
N ILE A 98 12.16 -8.28 6.01
CA ILE A 98 12.08 -9.71 6.29
C ILE A 98 13.34 -10.15 7.01
N LEU A 99 13.19 -11.01 8.01
CA LEU A 99 14.27 -11.82 8.55
C LEU A 99 13.79 -13.25 8.82
N ARG A 100 14.72 -14.18 8.75
CA ARG A 100 14.55 -15.54 9.23
C ARG A 100 15.00 -15.61 10.68
N ILE A 101 14.06 -15.83 11.59
CA ILE A 101 14.38 -16.09 12.99
C ILE A 101 14.87 -17.52 13.09
N THR A 102 16.11 -17.71 13.53
CA THR A 102 16.63 -19.00 13.99
C THR A 102 16.94 -18.86 15.47
N THR A 103 16.08 -19.38 16.36
CA THR A 103 16.43 -19.42 17.79
C THR A 103 17.40 -20.57 18.03
N ALA A 104 18.69 -20.33 18.26
CA ALA A 104 19.57 -21.40 18.70
C ALA A 104 19.06 -21.96 20.05
N LEU A 105 18.45 -23.15 20.04
CA LEU A 105 18.22 -23.88 21.28
C LEU A 105 19.57 -24.49 21.67
N GLU A 106 19.97 -24.28 22.92
CA GLU A 106 21.17 -24.88 23.48
C GLU A 106 21.22 -26.40 23.18
N GLN A 107 22.40 -26.88 22.76
CA GLN A 107 22.74 -28.28 22.51
C GLN A 107 21.80 -29.05 21.55
N GLY A 108 21.91 -28.75 20.24
CA GLY A 108 21.66 -29.73 19.19
C GLY A 108 20.20 -30.01 18.83
N LYS A 109 19.27 -29.11 19.17
CA LYS A 109 17.91 -29.11 18.61
C LYS A 109 17.70 -27.87 17.76
N SER A 110 17.23 -28.06 16.53
CA SER A 110 16.83 -26.93 15.67
C SER A 110 15.82 -26.08 16.41
N GLY A 111 16.11 -24.77 16.46
CA GLY A 111 15.23 -23.76 17.00
C GLY A 111 13.84 -23.76 16.41
N LYS A 112 12.96 -22.92 16.97
CA LYS A 112 11.83 -22.45 16.19
C LYS A 112 12.39 -21.58 15.08
N GLU A 113 12.41 -22.13 13.87
CA GLU A 113 12.75 -21.40 12.65
C GLU A 113 11.48 -20.84 12.03
N GLY A 114 11.52 -19.60 11.57
CA GLY A 114 10.36 -18.95 10.98
C GLY A 114 10.70 -17.63 10.33
N TYR A 115 9.83 -17.17 9.44
CA TYR A 115 9.93 -15.81 8.93
C TYR A 115 9.28 -14.85 9.93
N SER A 116 9.91 -13.69 10.10
CA SER A 116 9.22 -12.52 10.60
C SER A 116 9.27 -11.44 9.54
N ILE A 117 8.10 -10.87 9.27
CA ILE A 117 7.92 -9.78 8.32
C ILE A 117 7.45 -8.55 9.08
N THR A 118 8.10 -7.42 8.84
CA THR A 118 7.69 -6.12 9.33
C THR A 118 7.38 -5.20 8.16
N TYR A 119 6.26 -4.51 8.18
CA TYR A 119 5.94 -3.43 7.26
C TYR A 119 5.95 -2.10 8.02
N GLU A 120 6.53 -1.10 7.40
CA GLU A 120 6.58 0.27 7.89
C GLU A 120 6.16 1.25 6.79
N CYS A 121 5.12 2.03 7.07
CA CYS A 121 4.68 3.13 6.20
C CYS A 121 5.68 4.29 6.28
N ASP A 122 5.93 4.98 5.17
CA ASP A 122 6.86 6.12 5.07
C ASP A 122 6.50 7.28 6.03
N LYS A 123 5.22 7.36 6.43
CA LYS A 123 4.74 8.36 7.40
C LYS A 123 4.75 7.89 8.85
N GLY A 124 5.12 6.63 9.10
CA GLY A 124 5.15 6.02 10.44
C GLY A 124 3.78 5.83 11.09
N ASP A 125 2.69 6.05 10.36
CA ASP A 125 1.32 5.99 10.88
C ASP A 125 0.68 4.59 10.77
N HIS A 126 1.28 3.68 9.98
CA HIS A 126 0.86 2.29 9.85
C HIS A 126 2.07 1.37 9.90
N THR A 127 2.08 0.43 10.84
CA THR A 127 3.07 -0.63 10.93
C THR A 127 2.37 -1.97 11.09
N LEU A 128 3.01 -3.03 10.61
CA LEU A 128 2.54 -4.40 10.81
C LEU A 128 3.76 -5.28 11.06
N THR A 129 3.70 -6.14 12.08
CA THR A 129 4.69 -7.20 12.27
C THR A 129 3.98 -8.54 12.36
N LEU A 130 4.51 -9.53 11.65
CA LEU A 130 4.01 -10.90 11.54
C LEU A 130 5.10 -11.91 11.94
#